data_AF-A0A538UB65-F1
#
_entry.id   AF-A0A538UB65-F1
#
_cell.length_a   1.000
_cell.length_b   1.000
_cell.length_c   1.000
_cell.angle_alpha   90.00
_cell.angle_beta   90.00
_cell.angle_gamma   90.00
#
_symmetry.space_group_name_H-M   'P 1'
#
loop_
_entity.id
_entity.type
_entity.pdbx_description
1 polymer ?
#
loop_
_entity_poly.entity_id
_entity_poly.type
_entity_poly.pdbx_seq_one_letter_code
_entity_poly.pdbx_strand_id
1 'polypeptide(L)'
;MRILLLLVALASSVGSALAADKPEGGKAPAKKDSTEAPVVTHHQIHAAGKVLKYTVTTGKLPLKNETGETEAEIFFMAYTLDGVGNPASRPLMFSFNGGPGSASVWLHLGALGPKRVKMRADGAMPS
;
A
#
# COMPACT_ATOMS: atom_id res chain seq x y z
N MET A 1 43.21 -18.69 -36.65
CA MET A 1 43.15 -17.59 -35.66
C MET A 1 42.45 -18.13 -34.42
N ARG A 2 43.21 -18.42 -33.36
CA ARG A 2 42.73 -19.06 -32.12
C ARG A 2 42.30 -17.96 -31.16
N ILE A 3 41.02 -17.85 -30.83
CA ILE A 3 40.54 -16.98 -29.75
C ILE A 3 40.42 -17.85 -28.49
N LEU A 4 41.25 -17.49 -27.51
CA LEU A 4 41.39 -18.14 -26.21
C LEU A 4 40.23 -17.71 -25.29
N LEU A 5 39.56 -18.71 -24.71
CA LEU A 5 38.59 -18.54 -23.62
C LEU A 5 39.26 -17.90 -22.40
N LEU A 6 38.57 -16.95 -21.75
CA LEU A 6 38.76 -16.66 -20.33
C LEU A 6 37.43 -16.91 -19.61
N LEU A 7 37.32 -18.09 -19.00
CA LEU A 7 36.23 -18.49 -18.12
C LEU A 7 36.59 -18.02 -16.71
N VAL A 8 35.95 -16.97 -16.21
CA VAL A 8 36.06 -16.59 -14.80
C VAL A 8 35.07 -17.45 -14.01
N ALA A 9 35.58 -18.52 -13.40
CA ALA A 9 34.85 -19.30 -12.43
C ALA A 9 34.94 -18.59 -11.06
N LEU A 10 33.87 -17.91 -10.66
CA LEU A 10 33.70 -17.50 -9.27
C LEU A 10 32.81 -18.53 -8.57
N ALA A 11 33.45 -19.51 -7.95
CA ALA A 11 32.79 -20.39 -7.00
C ALA A 11 32.49 -19.60 -5.73
N SER A 12 31.21 -19.44 -5.39
CA SER A 12 30.78 -19.00 -4.06
C SER A 12 29.70 -19.95 -3.60
N SER A 13 29.99 -20.59 -2.47
CA SER A 13 29.28 -21.66 -1.80
C SER A 13 27.77 -21.46 -1.71
N VAL A 14 27.04 -22.53 -2.05
CA VAL A 14 25.65 -22.75 -1.59
C VAL A 14 25.69 -22.87 -0.06
N GLY A 15 25.34 -21.79 0.63
CA GLY A 15 25.09 -21.79 2.07
C GLY A 15 23.67 -22.23 2.36
N SER A 16 23.55 -23.42 2.96
CA SER A 16 22.33 -23.93 3.57
C SER A 16 21.92 -23.06 4.76
N ALA A 17 20.62 -22.78 4.85
CA ALA A 17 19.82 -22.47 6.05
C ALA A 17 20.47 -21.63 7.17
N LEU A 18 19.99 -20.40 7.31
CA LEU A 18 19.48 -19.93 8.61
C LEU A 18 18.14 -19.27 8.37
N ALA A 19 17.08 -19.97 8.79
CA ALA A 19 15.83 -19.34 9.16
C ALA A 19 16.17 -18.22 10.15
N ALA A 20 15.93 -16.97 9.76
CA ALA A 20 15.96 -15.88 10.71
C ALA A 20 14.85 -16.14 11.72
N ASP A 21 15.27 -16.45 12.94
CA ASP A 21 14.42 -16.60 14.11
C ASP A 21 13.51 -15.37 14.18
N LYS A 22 12.23 -15.59 13.93
CA LYS A 22 11.21 -14.57 14.12
C LYS A 22 11.18 -14.36 15.64
N PRO A 23 11.48 -13.16 16.18
CA PRO A 23 11.31 -12.96 17.61
C PRO A 23 9.86 -13.29 17.92
N GLU A 24 9.64 -14.25 18.82
CA GLU A 24 8.34 -14.54 19.38
C GLU A 24 7.80 -13.23 19.92
N GLY A 25 6.83 -12.68 19.20
CA GLY A 25 6.23 -11.40 19.50
C GLY A 25 5.53 -11.52 20.84
N GLY A 26 6.13 -10.92 21.87
CA GLY A 26 5.42 -10.62 23.12
C GLY A 26 4.09 -9.97 22.76
N LYS A 27 2.99 -10.54 23.26
CA LYS A 27 1.62 -10.12 22.99
C LYS A 27 1.51 -8.62 23.27
N ALA A 28 1.42 -7.82 22.21
CA ALA A 28 1.19 -6.39 22.35
C ALA A 28 -0.13 -6.21 23.12
N PRO A 29 -0.20 -5.31 24.10
CA PRO A 29 -1.41 -5.12 24.88
C PRO A 29 -2.58 -4.75 23.96
N ALA A 30 -3.74 -5.37 24.20
CA ALA A 30 -4.95 -5.16 23.42
C ALA A 30 -5.24 -3.65 23.28
N LYS A 31 -5.33 -3.16 22.04
CA LYS A 31 -5.75 -1.78 21.77
C LYS A 31 -7.26 -1.72 21.89
N LYS A 32 -7.78 -0.72 22.61
CA LYS A 32 -9.20 -0.35 22.45
C LYS A 32 -9.41 0.12 21.01
N ASP A 33 -10.55 -0.22 20.41
CA ASP A 33 -10.96 0.28 19.09
C ASP A 33 -10.70 1.79 19.00
N SER A 34 -10.05 2.27 17.94
CA SER A 34 -10.02 3.71 17.71
C SER A 34 -11.46 4.21 17.57
N THR A 35 -11.87 5.07 18.49
CA THR A 35 -13.17 5.75 18.47
C THR A 35 -13.22 6.87 17.45
N GLU A 36 -12.21 6.95 16.58
CA GLU A 36 -12.05 8.04 15.62
C GLU A 36 -12.89 7.74 14.39
N ALA A 37 -13.90 8.58 14.15
CA ALA A 37 -14.70 8.47 12.94
C ALA A 37 -13.82 8.64 11.69
N PRO A 38 -14.12 7.93 10.58
CA PRO A 38 -13.40 8.14 9.34
C PRO A 38 -13.48 9.61 8.89
N VAL A 39 -12.36 10.13 8.42
CA VAL A 39 -12.29 11.45 7.81
C VAL A 39 -12.79 11.36 6.38
N VAL A 40 -13.72 12.23 6.01
CA VAL A 40 -14.33 12.28 4.68
C VAL A 40 -14.06 13.64 4.02
N THR A 41 -13.60 13.62 2.79
CA THR A 41 -13.37 14.84 1.99
C THR A 41 -13.87 14.65 0.56
N HIS A 42 -14.23 15.75 -0.11
CA HIS A 42 -14.78 15.71 -1.48
C HIS A 42 -13.88 16.48 -2.45
N HIS A 43 -13.66 15.91 -3.63
CA HIS A 43 -12.69 16.41 -4.60
C HIS A 43 -13.18 16.20 -6.04
N GLN A 44 -12.45 16.77 -6.99
CA GLN A 44 -12.63 16.49 -8.41
C GLN A 44 -11.31 16.46 -9.17
N ILE A 45 -11.28 15.71 -10.28
CA ILE A 45 -10.19 15.71 -11.26
C ILE A 45 -10.75 15.78 -12.69
N HIS A 46 -9.92 16.19 -13.63
CA HIS A 46 -10.18 16.04 -15.06
C HIS A 46 -9.40 14.83 -15.57
N ALA A 47 -10.11 13.83 -16.11
CA ALA A 47 -9.51 12.62 -16.66
C ALA A 47 -10.30 12.15 -17.88
N ALA A 48 -9.60 11.78 -18.95
CA ALA A 48 -10.20 11.32 -20.21
C ALA A 48 -11.32 12.25 -20.75
N GLY A 49 -11.10 13.57 -20.69
CA GLY A 49 -12.05 14.58 -21.15
C GLY A 49 -13.30 14.76 -20.26
N LYS A 50 -13.35 14.13 -19.08
CA LYS A 50 -14.49 14.21 -18.15
C LYS A 50 -14.06 14.79 -16.81
N VAL A 51 -14.96 15.53 -16.17
CA VAL A 51 -14.83 15.88 -14.75
C VAL A 51 -15.33 14.70 -13.92
N LEU A 52 -14.47 14.16 -13.06
CA LEU A 52 -14.81 13.11 -12.12
C LEU A 52 -14.84 13.71 -10.71
N LYS A 53 -16.03 13.79 -10.11
CA LYS A 53 -16.22 14.13 -8.69
C LYS A 53 -16.10 12.86 -7.86
N TYR A 54 -15.37 12.92 -6.76
CA TYR A 54 -15.17 11.75 -5.91
C TYR A 54 -15.04 12.13 -4.44
N THR A 55 -15.48 11.21 -3.60
CA THR A 55 -15.34 11.25 -2.16
C THR A 55 -14.14 10.41 -1.73
N VAL A 56 -13.33 10.95 -0.81
CA VAL A 56 -12.21 10.27 -0.17
C VAL A 56 -12.57 9.99 1.27
N THR A 57 -12.44 8.73 1.69
CA THR A 57 -12.64 8.32 3.08
C THR A 57 -11.36 7.69 3.60
N THR A 58 -10.84 8.17 4.71
CA THR A 58 -9.68 7.59 5.40
C THR A 58 -10.05 7.23 6.82
N GLY A 59 -9.52 6.12 7.32
CA GLY A 59 -9.79 5.69 8.68
C GLY A 59 -8.96 4.47 9.06
N LYS A 60 -9.37 3.83 10.15
CA LYS A 60 -8.74 2.61 10.67
C LYS A 60 -9.80 1.52 10.79
N LEU A 61 -9.46 0.31 10.37
CA LEU A 61 -10.28 -0.89 10.52
C LEU A 61 -9.70 -1.75 11.63
N PRO A 62 -10.47 -2.07 12.70
CA PRO A 62 -9.98 -2.92 13.76
C PRO A 62 -9.86 -4.38 13.27
N LEU A 63 -8.75 -5.01 13.61
CA LEU A 63 -8.56 -6.45 13.51
C LEU A 63 -8.79 -7.06 14.90
N LYS A 64 -9.89 -7.79 15.03
CA LYS A 64 -10.32 -8.40 16.29
C LYS A 64 -9.96 -9.87 16.34
N ASN A 65 -9.58 -10.34 17.51
CA ASN A 65 -9.39 -11.77 17.77
C ASN A 65 -10.72 -12.46 18.10
N GLU A 66 -10.65 -13.76 18.39
CA GLU A 66 -11.82 -14.60 18.70
C GLU A 66 -12.59 -14.15 19.94
N THR A 67 -11.94 -13.46 20.88
CA THR A 67 -12.58 -12.90 22.08
C THR A 67 -13.17 -11.50 21.86
N GLY A 68 -12.98 -10.93 20.65
CA GLY A 68 -13.47 -9.61 20.27
C GLY A 68 -12.54 -8.45 20.65
N GLU A 69 -11.36 -8.73 21.17
CA GLU A 69 -10.34 -7.73 21.47
C GLU A 69 -9.61 -7.28 20.20
N THR A 70 -9.34 -5.99 20.07
CA THR A 70 -8.62 -5.44 18.91
C THR A 70 -7.11 -5.58 19.10
N GLU A 71 -6.50 -6.37 18.22
CA GLU A 71 -5.06 -6.66 18.24
C GLU A 71 -4.26 -5.72 17.35
N ALA A 72 -4.89 -5.22 16.28
CA ALA A 72 -4.26 -4.30 15.34
C ALA A 72 -5.31 -3.43 14.64
N GLU A 73 -4.83 -2.40 13.94
CA GLU A 73 -5.66 -1.53 13.13
C GLU A 73 -5.05 -1.38 11.74
N ILE A 74 -5.85 -1.57 10.70
CA ILE A 74 -5.46 -1.31 9.32
C ILE A 74 -5.88 0.11 8.96
N PHE A 75 -4.91 0.99 8.73
CA PHE A 75 -5.20 2.27 8.09
C PHE A 75 -5.62 2.05 6.64
N PHE A 76 -6.69 2.72 6.20
CA PHE A 76 -7.16 2.65 4.82
C PHE A 76 -7.40 4.05 4.23
N MET A 77 -7.41 4.09 2.90
CA MET A 77 -7.88 5.23 2.13
C MET A 77 -8.68 4.72 0.94
N ALA A 78 -9.93 5.17 0.84
CA ALA A 78 -10.88 4.78 -0.19
C ALA A 78 -11.25 5.97 -1.07
N TYR A 79 -11.38 5.72 -2.37
CA TYR A 79 -11.85 6.68 -3.37
C TYR A 79 -13.16 6.17 -3.98
N THR A 80 -14.23 6.93 -3.81
CA THR A 80 -15.54 6.58 -4.34
C THR A 80 -15.95 7.61 -5.37
N LEU A 81 -16.22 7.17 -6.61
CA LEU A 81 -16.75 8.05 -7.65
C LEU A 81 -18.19 8.44 -7.31
N ASP A 82 -18.48 9.73 -7.34
CA ASP A 82 -19.81 10.25 -7.02
C ASP A 82 -20.74 10.21 -8.25
N GLY A 83 -22.06 10.28 -8.02
CA GLY A 83 -23.06 10.41 -9.09
C GLY A 83 -23.22 9.17 -9.97
N VAL A 84 -22.78 8.01 -9.50
CA VAL A 84 -22.94 6.73 -10.21
C VAL A 84 -24.39 6.25 -10.05
N GLY A 85 -25.10 6.03 -11.16
CA GLY A 85 -26.50 5.60 -11.14
C GLY A 85 -26.73 4.23 -10.49
N ASN A 86 -25.83 3.26 -10.69
CA ASN A 86 -25.85 1.98 -10.00
C ASN A 86 -24.46 1.65 -9.41
N PRO A 87 -24.21 1.97 -8.12
CA PRO A 87 -22.93 1.70 -7.47
C PRO A 87 -22.52 0.22 -7.48
N ALA A 88 -23.47 -0.71 -7.40
CA ALA A 88 -23.18 -2.15 -7.36
C ALA A 88 -22.60 -2.67 -8.69
N SER A 89 -22.80 -1.94 -9.79
CA SER A 89 -22.21 -2.30 -11.09
C SER A 89 -20.74 -1.90 -11.23
N ARG A 90 -20.22 -1.06 -10.32
CA ARG A 90 -18.84 -0.59 -10.39
C ARG A 90 -17.89 -1.59 -9.73
N PRO A 91 -16.82 -2.02 -10.43
CA PRO A 91 -15.80 -2.86 -9.83
C PRO A 91 -15.14 -2.19 -8.62
N LEU A 92 -14.94 -2.96 -7.55
CA LEU A 92 -14.16 -2.56 -6.39
C LEU A 92 -12.73 -3.09 -6.54
N MET A 93 -11.76 -2.21 -6.36
CA MET A 93 -10.34 -2.56 -6.37
C MET A 93 -9.75 -2.36 -4.98
N PHE A 94 -9.15 -3.41 -4.44
CA PHE A 94 -8.27 -3.32 -3.29
C PHE A 94 -6.83 -3.35 -3.78
N SER A 95 -5.98 -2.55 -3.15
CA SER A 95 -4.57 -2.47 -3.51
C SER A 95 -3.71 -2.42 -2.26
N PHE A 96 -2.70 -3.28 -2.25
CA PHE A 96 -1.77 -3.45 -1.14
C PHE A 96 -0.36 -3.40 -1.69
N ASN A 97 0.52 -2.67 -1.00
CA ASN A 97 1.92 -2.67 -1.38
C ASN A 97 2.62 -3.98 -0.97
N GLY A 98 3.71 -4.29 -1.65
CA GLY A 98 4.50 -5.51 -1.42
C GLY A 98 5.66 -5.32 -0.44
N GLY A 99 6.73 -6.11 -0.65
CA GLY A 99 7.86 -6.19 0.27
C GLY A 99 7.62 -7.26 1.33
N PRO A 100 8.15 -7.09 2.54
CA PRO A 100 7.23 -6.98 3.68
C PRO A 100 7.34 -5.62 4.37
N GLY A 101 6.26 -5.14 4.98
CA GLY A 101 6.26 -3.92 5.80
C GLY A 101 6.28 -2.59 5.03
N SER A 102 6.28 -2.60 3.70
CA SER A 102 6.23 -1.35 2.92
C SER A 102 4.82 -0.78 2.89
N ALA A 103 4.69 0.53 3.09
CA ALA A 103 3.40 1.20 3.19
C ALA A 103 2.70 1.34 1.82
N SER A 104 1.36 1.25 1.82
CA SER A 104 0.52 1.51 0.64
C SER A 104 0.52 2.97 0.17
N VAL A 105 1.24 3.87 0.86
CA VAL A 105 1.45 5.26 0.41
C VAL A 105 2.11 5.33 -0.96
N TRP A 106 2.98 4.37 -1.30
CA TRP A 106 3.64 4.31 -2.61
C TRP A 106 2.64 4.06 -3.74
N LEU A 107 1.67 3.17 -3.53
CA LEU A 107 0.61 2.94 -4.51
C LEU A 107 -0.35 4.11 -4.56
N HIS A 108 -0.67 4.71 -3.41
CA HIS A 108 -1.52 5.89 -3.35
C HIS A 108 -0.92 7.08 -4.11
N LEU A 109 0.30 7.51 -3.77
CA LEU A 109 0.88 8.76 -4.28
C LEU A 109 1.80 8.57 -5.49
N GLY A 110 2.20 7.33 -5.79
CA GLY A 110 3.11 7.01 -6.88
C GLY A 110 2.43 6.39 -8.10
N ALA A 111 1.38 5.57 -7.90
CA ALA A 111 0.85 4.73 -8.99
C ALA A 111 -0.65 4.94 -9.26
N LEU A 112 -1.51 4.57 -8.30
CA LEU A 112 -2.93 4.31 -8.50
C LEU A 112 -3.87 5.43 -8.01
N GLY A 113 -3.42 6.30 -7.11
CA GLY A 113 -4.26 7.38 -6.60
C GLY A 113 -4.60 8.43 -7.67
N PRO A 114 -5.70 9.19 -7.48
CA PRO A 114 -6.15 10.22 -8.43
C PRO A 114 -5.20 11.42 -8.52
N LYS A 115 -4.30 11.56 -7.54
CA LYS A 115 -3.24 12.58 -7.48
C LYS A 115 -1.92 11.89 -7.17
N ARG A 116 -0.85 12.37 -7.80
CA ARG A 116 0.52 11.89 -7.59
C ARG A 116 1.39 13.00 -7.02
N VAL A 117 2.42 12.62 -6.29
CA VAL A 117 3.46 13.57 -5.85
C VAL A 117 4.20 14.07 -7.09
N LYS A 118 4.32 15.40 -7.20
CA LYS A 118 5.11 16.02 -8.25
C LYS A 118 6.59 15.91 -7.89
N MET A 119 7.31 15.07 -8.63
CA MET A 119 8.77 14.97 -8.51
C MET A 119 9.45 16.21 -9.10
N ARG A 120 10.70 16.43 -8.70
CA ARG A 120 11.59 17.40 -9.33
C ARG A 120 11.92 16.96 -10.77
N ALA A 121 12.40 17.90 -11.60
CA ALA A 121 12.69 17.64 -13.00
C ALA A 121 13.78 16.56 -13.22
N ASP A 122 14.70 16.42 -12.26
CA ASP A 122 15.74 15.40 -12.19
C ASP A 122 15.25 14.05 -11.61
N GLY A 123 13.95 13.95 -11.29
CA GLY A 123 13.35 12.76 -10.67
C GLY A 123 13.57 12.66 -9.16
N ALA A 124 14.27 13.62 -8.53
CA ALA A 124 14.45 13.62 -7.09
C ALA A 124 13.14 13.96 -6.35
N MET A 125 13.07 13.52 -5.09
CA MET A 125 11.93 13.81 -4.20
C MET A 125 11.78 15.33 -4.02
N PRO A 126 10.55 15.85 -3.94
CA PRO A 126 10.34 17.24 -3.54
C PRO A 126 10.85 17.45 -2.12
N SER A 127 11.51 18.60 -1.90
CA SER A 127 11.99 19.07 -0.59
C SER A 127 10.85 19.54 0.30
#